data_AF-A0A2N3T3I3-F1
#
_entry.id   AF-A0A2N3T3I3-F1
#
_cell.length_a   1.000
_cell.length_b   1.000
_cell.length_c   1.000
_cell.angle_alpha   90.00
_cell.angle_beta   90.00
_cell.angle_gamma   90.00
#
_symmetry.space_group_name_H-M   'P 1'
#
loop_
_entity.id
_entity.type
_entity.pdbx_description
1 polymer ?
#
loop_
_entity_poly.entity_id
_entity_poly.type
_entity_poly.pdbx_seq_one_letter_code
_entity_poly.pdbx_strand_id
1 'polypeptide(L)'
;MRIFLFLGIILICFGCQSEKTTNTQGKNPITKLDSLSKEKIKLDLLKLSPEAEKSLESFDDFQNLRSFITVLSNENSFYVNKHVDSIDLLVSTFKENLSEDLNINTINSRISVLSTETGLLKLLSEKKNKDSDKVLKANTRLIKAYNSLIIQLNELSLAIPENIEKELLRELENQEKKL
;
A
#
# COMPACT_ATOMS: atom_id res chain seq x y z
N MET A 1 26.83 -37.99 -69.36
CA MET A 1 26.76 -36.75 -68.56
C MET A 1 25.36 -36.15 -68.79
N ARG A 2 24.59 -35.83 -67.72
CA ARG A 2 23.17 -35.34 -67.68
C ARG A 2 22.12 -36.26 -66.99
N ILE A 3 22.47 -37.04 -65.96
CA ILE A 3 21.46 -37.76 -65.14
C ILE A 3 21.56 -37.47 -63.63
N PHE A 4 22.58 -36.76 -63.16
CA PHE A 4 22.78 -36.51 -61.72
C PHE A 4 22.13 -35.24 -61.16
N LEU A 5 21.29 -34.53 -61.93
CA LEU A 5 20.76 -33.22 -61.52
C LEU A 5 19.31 -33.23 -61.01
N PHE A 6 18.64 -34.38 -60.94
CA PHE A 6 17.25 -34.47 -60.46
C PHE A 6 17.07 -35.16 -59.10
N LEU A 7 18.15 -35.65 -58.48
CA LEU A 7 18.08 -36.38 -57.19
C LEU A 7 18.27 -35.48 -55.94
N GLY A 8 18.34 -34.15 -56.12
CA GLY A 8 18.58 -33.20 -55.03
C GLY A 8 17.35 -32.44 -54.51
N ILE A 9 16.20 -32.50 -55.21
CA ILE A 9 15.05 -31.63 -54.92
C ILE A 9 13.90 -32.34 -54.18
N ILE A 10 13.90 -33.67 -54.10
CA ILE A 10 12.80 -34.44 -53.47
C ILE A 10 12.97 -34.62 -51.94
N LEU A 11 14.12 -34.26 -51.37
CA LEU A 11 14.44 -34.47 -49.95
C LEU A 11 13.98 -33.34 -49.00
N ILE A 12 13.25 -32.33 -49.49
CA ILE A 12 12.85 -31.16 -48.68
C ILE A 12 11.37 -31.22 -48.23
N CYS A 13 10.58 -32.21 -48.67
CA CYS A 13 9.13 -32.23 -48.43
C CYS A 13 8.65 -33.15 -47.29
N PHE A 14 9.53 -33.73 -46.47
CA PHE A 14 9.13 -34.54 -45.30
C PHE A 14 9.84 -34.05 -44.04
N GLY A 15 9.27 -33.03 -43.40
CA GLY A 15 9.74 -32.52 -42.11
C GLY A 15 8.61 -31.93 -41.27
N CYS A 16 8.28 -32.63 -40.19
CA CYS A 16 7.45 -32.22 -39.05
C CYS A 16 5.95 -32.00 -39.27
N GLN A 17 5.21 -33.11 -39.18
CA GLN A 17 3.89 -33.13 -38.59
C GLN A 17 4.02 -32.67 -37.13
N SER A 18 3.59 -31.45 -36.81
CA SER A 18 3.52 -30.99 -35.43
C SER A 18 2.45 -31.83 -34.72
N GLU A 19 2.88 -32.81 -33.92
CA GLU A 19 2.06 -33.34 -32.86
C GLU A 19 1.52 -32.15 -32.07
N LYS A 20 0.20 -31.98 -32.09
CA LYS A 20 -0.47 -31.24 -31.04
C LYS A 20 -0.26 -32.06 -29.77
N THR A 21 0.90 -31.88 -29.12
CA THR A 21 0.98 -32.05 -27.68
C THR A 21 -0.04 -31.08 -27.12
N THR A 22 -1.22 -31.61 -26.85
CA THR A 22 -2.16 -31.07 -25.87
C THR A 22 -1.35 -30.93 -24.60
N ASN A 23 -0.65 -29.80 -24.46
CA ASN A 23 -0.10 -29.38 -23.20
C ASN A 23 -1.32 -29.31 -22.30
N THR A 24 -1.40 -30.33 -21.47
CA THR A 24 -2.31 -30.48 -20.36
C THR A 24 -2.49 -29.09 -19.81
N GLN A 25 -3.72 -28.60 -19.93
CA GLN A 25 -4.22 -27.43 -19.25
C GLN A 25 -3.66 -27.52 -17.84
N GLY A 26 -2.60 -26.75 -17.59
CA GLY A 26 -2.07 -26.54 -16.26
C GLY A 26 -3.22 -25.91 -15.52
N LYS A 27 -4.00 -26.74 -14.83
CA LYS A 27 -4.88 -26.33 -13.75
C LYS A 27 -4.04 -25.34 -12.98
N ASN A 28 -4.35 -24.05 -13.06
CA ASN A 28 -3.91 -23.09 -12.07
C ASN A 28 -4.72 -23.43 -10.81
N PRO A 29 -4.20 -24.15 -9.80
CA PRO A 29 -4.95 -24.41 -8.58
C PRO A 29 -4.54 -23.41 -7.49
N ILE A 30 -3.76 -22.37 -7.83
CA ILE A 30 -3.01 -21.59 -6.84
C ILE A 30 -3.90 -20.57 -6.12
N THR A 31 -4.94 -20.04 -6.76
CA THR A 31 -5.82 -19.04 -6.12
C THR A 31 -6.71 -19.60 -5.01
N LYS A 32 -7.00 -20.91 -5.00
CA LYS A 32 -7.92 -21.51 -4.01
C LYS A 32 -7.23 -21.82 -2.67
N LEU A 33 -5.90 -21.88 -2.65
CA LEU A 33 -5.13 -22.20 -1.44
C LEU A 33 -4.86 -20.95 -0.60
N ASP A 34 -4.54 -19.83 -1.25
CA ASP A 34 -4.27 -18.56 -0.55
C ASP A 34 -5.49 -18.00 0.19
N SER A 35 -6.72 -18.20 -0.33
CA SER A 35 -7.93 -17.77 0.37
C SER A 35 -8.16 -18.48 1.70
N LEU A 36 -7.63 -19.70 1.85
CA LEU A 36 -7.72 -20.50 3.07
C LEU A 36 -6.51 -20.30 3.99
N SER A 37 -5.53 -19.50 3.57
CA SER A 37 -4.36 -19.19 4.37
C SER A 37 -4.76 -18.41 5.61
N LYS A 38 -4.20 -18.81 6.75
CA LYS A 38 -4.29 -18.08 8.03
C LYS A 38 -3.12 -17.13 8.22
N GLU A 39 -2.19 -17.08 7.26
CA GLU A 39 -1.04 -16.20 7.33
C GLU A 39 -1.51 -14.75 7.16
N LYS A 40 -1.10 -13.92 8.13
CA LYS A 40 -1.37 -12.49 8.16
C LYS A 40 -0.13 -11.77 8.65
N ILE A 41 -0.12 -10.46 8.47
CA ILE A 41 0.95 -9.63 9.01
C ILE A 41 0.97 -9.72 10.54
N LYS A 42 2.16 -9.58 11.13
CA LYS A 42 2.38 -9.54 12.58
C LYS A 42 2.90 -8.15 12.95
N LEU A 43 2.06 -7.14 12.73
CA LEU A 43 2.37 -5.75 13.06
C LEU A 43 1.13 -5.11 13.64
N ASP A 44 1.26 -4.60 14.85
CA ASP A 44 0.15 -3.92 15.53
C ASP A 44 -0.06 -2.52 14.95
N LEU A 45 -1.33 -2.13 14.88
CA LEU A 45 -1.71 -0.77 14.54
C LEU A 45 -1.52 0.14 15.73
N LEU A 46 -0.86 1.27 15.50
CA LEU A 46 -0.78 2.33 16.49
C LEU A 46 -2.14 3.00 16.64
N LYS A 47 -2.39 3.51 17.84
CA LYS A 47 -3.62 4.23 18.18
C LYS A 47 -3.35 5.74 18.17
N LEU A 48 -4.39 6.50 17.85
CA LEU A 48 -4.37 7.94 18.09
C LEU A 48 -4.32 8.22 19.59
N SER A 49 -3.73 9.35 19.97
CA SER A 49 -3.92 9.95 21.29
C SER A 49 -5.38 10.38 21.46
N PRO A 50 -5.89 10.52 22.69
CA PRO A 50 -7.24 11.04 22.92
C PRO A 50 -7.50 12.39 22.24
N GLU A 51 -6.49 13.26 22.21
CA GLU A 51 -6.56 14.59 21.60
C GLU A 51 -6.66 14.50 20.07
N ALA A 52 -5.82 13.66 19.44
CA ALA A 52 -5.85 13.45 17.99
C ALA A 52 -7.11 12.69 17.55
N GLU A 53 -7.59 11.76 18.37
CA GLU A 53 -8.85 11.05 18.13
C GLU A 53 -10.02 12.04 18.09
N LYS A 54 -10.07 12.96 19.04
CA LYS A 54 -11.11 14.01 19.09
C LYS A 54 -11.04 14.97 17.89
N SER A 55 -9.83 15.36 17.46
CA SER A 55 -9.70 16.28 16.32
C SER A 55 -10.04 15.65 14.98
N LEU A 56 -9.95 14.32 14.87
CA LEU A 56 -10.22 13.56 13.65
C LEU A 56 -11.59 12.87 13.66
N GLU A 57 -12.35 12.96 14.75
CA GLU A 57 -13.63 12.25 14.91
C GLU A 57 -14.63 12.57 13.80
N SER A 58 -14.72 13.85 13.39
CA SER A 58 -15.63 14.29 12.33
C SER A 58 -15.04 14.19 10.91
N PHE A 59 -13.81 13.67 10.76
CA PHE A 59 -13.18 13.56 9.46
C PHE A 59 -13.43 12.18 8.84
N ASP A 60 -14.57 12.06 8.15
CA ASP A 60 -15.06 10.78 7.61
C ASP A 60 -14.04 10.05 6.73
N ASP A 61 -13.29 10.75 5.87
CA ASP A 61 -12.29 10.11 5.00
C ASP A 61 -11.18 9.44 5.79
N PHE A 62 -10.74 10.05 6.89
CA PHE A 62 -9.78 9.45 7.80
C PHE A 62 -10.39 8.22 8.51
N GLN A 63 -11.63 8.31 8.98
CA GLN A 63 -12.30 7.19 9.67
C GLN A 63 -12.48 5.99 8.72
N ASN A 64 -12.86 6.25 7.47
CA ASN A 64 -12.98 5.23 6.42
C ASN A 64 -11.62 4.58 6.13
N LEU A 65 -10.57 5.39 5.94
CA LEU A 65 -9.21 4.91 5.74
C LEU A 65 -8.73 4.03 6.91
N ARG A 66 -8.91 4.49 8.15
CA ARG A 66 -8.52 3.78 9.37
C ARG A 66 -9.26 2.45 9.51
N SER A 67 -10.57 2.45 9.30
CA SER A 67 -11.39 1.25 9.35
C SER A 67 -10.88 0.22 8.34
N PHE A 68 -10.62 0.67 7.11
CA PHE A 68 -10.17 -0.22 6.05
C PHE A 68 -8.75 -0.76 6.27
N ILE A 69 -7.82 0.08 6.75
CA ILE A 69 -6.48 -0.35 7.16
C ILE A 69 -6.53 -1.35 8.31
N THR A 70 -7.46 -1.18 9.26
CA THR A 70 -7.69 -2.13 10.35
C THR A 70 -8.08 -3.50 9.83
N VAL A 71 -8.97 -3.57 8.84
CA VAL A 71 -9.31 -4.83 8.17
C VAL A 71 -8.10 -5.40 7.45
N LEU A 72 -7.43 -4.63 6.58
CA LEU A 72 -6.26 -5.12 5.83
C LEU A 72 -5.12 -5.63 6.72
N SER A 73 -4.95 -5.06 7.92
CA SER A 73 -3.93 -5.51 8.87
C SER A 73 -4.21 -6.90 9.47
N ASN A 74 -5.46 -7.36 9.44
CA ASN A 74 -5.88 -8.61 10.05
C ASN A 74 -6.16 -9.73 9.04
N GLU A 75 -6.09 -9.41 7.75
CA GLU A 75 -6.50 -10.29 6.66
C GLU A 75 -5.30 -10.93 5.94
N ASN A 76 -5.60 -11.98 5.16
CA ASN A 76 -4.62 -12.70 4.37
C ASN A 76 -4.34 -12.04 3.01
N SER A 77 -3.32 -12.53 2.30
CA SER A 77 -2.90 -12.00 0.99
C SER A 77 -4.00 -12.03 -0.06
N PHE A 78 -4.90 -13.01 -0.01
CA PHE A 78 -6.02 -13.13 -0.94
C PHE A 78 -6.99 -11.96 -0.77
N TYR A 79 -7.38 -11.66 0.46
CA TYR A 79 -8.25 -10.51 0.75
C TYR A 79 -7.57 -9.19 0.36
N VAL A 80 -6.31 -9.00 0.77
CA VAL A 80 -5.53 -7.80 0.46
C VAL A 80 -5.48 -7.56 -1.05
N ASN A 81 -5.19 -8.59 -1.84
CA ASN A 81 -5.16 -8.49 -3.31
C ASN A 81 -6.52 -8.12 -3.91
N LYS A 82 -7.62 -8.60 -3.33
CA LYS A 82 -8.97 -8.36 -3.84
C LYS A 82 -9.42 -6.92 -3.60
N HIS A 83 -8.90 -6.28 -2.57
CA HIS A 83 -9.38 -4.96 -2.12
C HIS A 83 -8.30 -3.86 -2.18
N VAL A 84 -7.23 -4.09 -2.92
CA VAL A 84 -6.14 -3.13 -3.09
C VAL A 84 -6.59 -1.83 -3.76
N ASP A 85 -7.52 -1.90 -4.72
CA ASP A 85 -8.08 -0.71 -5.36
C ASP A 85 -8.90 0.13 -4.38
N SER A 86 -9.55 -0.52 -3.41
CA SER A 86 -10.33 0.18 -2.38
C SER A 86 -9.43 0.99 -1.46
N ILE A 87 -8.30 0.44 -1.01
CA ILE A 87 -7.35 1.21 -0.18
C ILE A 87 -6.65 2.31 -0.98
N ASP A 88 -6.32 2.06 -2.25
CA ASP A 88 -5.73 3.06 -3.17
C ASP A 88 -6.66 4.28 -3.33
N LEU A 89 -7.95 4.03 -3.52
CA LEU A 89 -8.97 5.08 -3.56
C LEU A 89 -9.07 5.83 -2.23
N LEU A 90 -9.20 5.12 -1.11
CA LEU A 90 -9.34 5.75 0.22
C LEU A 90 -8.13 6.63 0.58
N VAL A 91 -6.92 6.19 0.27
CA VAL A 91 -5.71 6.99 0.51
C VAL A 91 -5.69 8.23 -0.39
N SER A 92 -6.13 8.10 -1.64
CA SER A 92 -6.22 9.23 -2.58
C SER A 92 -7.27 10.25 -2.13
N THR A 93 -8.45 9.79 -1.75
CA THR A 93 -9.52 10.65 -1.22
C THR A 93 -9.11 11.36 0.06
N PHE A 94 -8.50 10.65 1.01
CA PHE A 94 -7.98 11.25 2.25
C PHE A 94 -6.93 12.34 1.96
N LYS A 95 -6.05 12.12 0.98
CA LYS A 95 -5.05 13.10 0.56
C LYS A 95 -5.70 14.34 -0.06
N GLU A 96 -6.71 14.17 -0.90
CA GLU A 96 -7.38 15.26 -1.62
C GLU A 96 -8.24 16.12 -0.70
N ASN A 97 -8.85 15.51 0.32
CA ASN A 97 -9.79 16.17 1.23
C ASN A 97 -9.18 16.58 2.58
N LEU A 98 -7.85 16.66 2.65
CA LEU A 98 -7.14 17.04 3.87
C LEU A 98 -7.54 18.44 4.33
N SER A 99 -7.95 18.60 5.59
CA SER A 99 -8.28 19.91 6.17
C SER A 99 -7.06 20.82 6.23
N GLU A 100 -7.28 22.14 6.25
CA GLU A 100 -6.18 23.13 6.29
C GLU A 100 -5.26 22.93 7.50
N ASP A 101 -5.81 22.61 8.67
CA ASP A 101 -5.04 22.36 9.90
C ASP A 101 -4.10 21.15 9.79
N LEU A 102 -4.46 20.17 8.95
CA LEU A 102 -3.64 18.99 8.69
C LEU A 102 -2.73 19.17 7.46
N ASN A 103 -2.93 20.22 6.67
CA ASN A 103 -2.20 20.49 5.43
C ASN A 103 -0.82 21.11 5.69
N ILE A 104 -0.03 20.43 6.52
CA ILE A 104 1.35 20.81 6.85
C ILE A 104 2.34 19.83 6.23
N ASN A 105 3.58 20.29 6.04
CA ASN A 105 4.61 19.53 5.32
C ASN A 105 4.88 18.13 5.91
N THR A 106 4.88 18.02 7.24
CA THR A 106 5.16 16.75 7.93
C THR A 106 4.06 15.72 7.67
N ILE A 107 2.79 16.11 7.77
CA ILE A 107 1.63 15.27 7.46
C ILE A 107 1.63 14.89 5.98
N ASN A 108 1.76 15.87 5.08
CA ASN A 108 1.80 15.64 3.63
C ASN A 108 2.91 14.66 3.21
N SER A 109 4.08 14.74 3.85
CA SER A 109 5.17 13.79 3.62
C SER A 109 4.76 12.35 3.99
N ARG A 110 4.11 12.15 5.14
CA ARG A 110 3.64 10.81 5.57
C ARG A 110 2.52 10.28 4.68
N ILE A 111 1.59 11.13 4.27
CA ILE A 111 0.55 10.76 3.30
C ILE A 111 1.16 10.35 1.97
N SER A 112 2.21 11.05 1.51
CA SER A 112 2.90 10.69 0.27
C SER A 112 3.60 9.33 0.35
N VAL A 113 4.20 9.01 1.49
CA VAL A 113 4.78 7.68 1.74
C VAL A 113 3.67 6.61 1.77
N LEU A 114 2.55 6.88 2.45
CA LEU A 114 1.40 5.96 2.50
C LEU A 114 0.83 5.70 1.09
N SER A 115 0.65 6.75 0.29
CA SER A 115 0.22 6.66 -1.11
C SER A 115 1.21 5.84 -1.95
N THR A 116 2.51 6.05 -1.76
CA THR A 116 3.55 5.29 -2.46
C THR A 116 3.49 3.79 -2.12
N GLU A 117 3.41 3.43 -0.84
CA GLU A 117 3.33 2.02 -0.43
C GLU A 117 2.02 1.36 -0.90
N THR A 118 0.94 2.13 -0.99
CA THR A 118 -0.34 1.66 -1.55
C THR A 118 -0.24 1.38 -3.04
N GLY A 119 0.36 2.29 -3.81
CA GLY A 119 0.64 2.07 -5.22
C GLY A 119 1.57 0.87 -5.48
N LEU A 120 2.59 0.68 -4.64
CA LEU A 120 3.47 -0.50 -4.73
C LEU A 120 2.73 -1.81 -4.43
N LEU A 121 1.83 -1.81 -3.44
CA LEU A 121 0.96 -2.95 -3.15
C LEU A 121 0.06 -3.27 -4.35
N LYS A 122 -0.54 -2.24 -4.96
CA LYS A 122 -1.37 -2.37 -6.17
C LYS A 122 -0.60 -2.98 -7.34
N LEU A 123 0.58 -2.45 -7.64
CA LEU A 123 1.45 -3.00 -8.70
C LEU A 123 1.83 -4.46 -8.46
N LEU A 124 1.98 -4.89 -7.20
CA LEU A 124 2.24 -6.30 -6.88
C LEU A 124 0.98 -7.17 -7.02
N SER A 125 -0.18 -6.62 -6.67
CA SER A 125 -1.47 -7.30 -6.75
C SER A 125 -1.96 -7.51 -8.19
N GLU A 126 -1.52 -6.70 -9.14
CA GLU A 126 -1.94 -6.78 -10.55
C GLU A 126 -1.12 -7.81 -11.35
N LYS A 127 -0.02 -8.32 -10.79
CA LYS A 127 0.83 -9.31 -11.47
C LYS A 127 0.08 -10.62 -11.70
N LYS A 128 0.25 -11.20 -12.89
CA LYS A 128 -0.40 -12.47 -13.30
C LYS A 128 -0.10 -13.64 -12.34
N ASN A 129 1.12 -13.70 -11.79
CA ASN A 129 1.52 -14.66 -10.77
C ASN A 129 1.73 -13.92 -9.45
N LYS A 130 0.64 -13.72 -8.70
CA LYS A 130 0.66 -13.04 -7.41
C LYS A 130 1.42 -13.90 -6.41
N ASP A 131 2.47 -13.34 -5.85
CA ASP A 131 3.27 -13.99 -4.81
C ASP A 131 2.72 -13.54 -3.45
N SER A 132 2.07 -14.48 -2.76
CA SER A 132 1.39 -14.28 -1.48
C SER A 132 2.29 -13.63 -0.42
N ASP A 133 3.55 -14.09 -0.31
CA ASP A 133 4.53 -13.54 0.63
C ASP A 133 4.93 -12.11 0.25
N LYS A 134 5.12 -11.82 -1.05
CA LYS A 134 5.41 -10.45 -1.49
C LYS A 134 4.25 -9.50 -1.22
N VAL A 135 3.01 -9.96 -1.36
CA VAL A 135 1.81 -9.17 -1.06
C VAL A 135 1.73 -8.88 0.44
N LEU A 136 1.94 -9.87 1.31
CA LEU A 136 1.95 -9.65 2.76
C LEU A 136 3.10 -8.74 3.21
N LYS A 137 4.28 -8.85 2.60
CA LYS A 137 5.41 -7.94 2.84
C LYS A 137 5.08 -6.51 2.42
N ALA A 138 4.44 -6.32 1.27
CA ALA A 138 3.99 -5.00 0.82
C ALA A 138 2.90 -4.44 1.73
N ASN A 139 1.92 -5.25 2.14
CA ASN A 139 0.91 -4.86 3.10
C ASN A 139 1.55 -4.44 4.44
N THR A 140 2.56 -5.17 4.91
CA THR A 140 3.33 -4.78 6.11
C THR A 140 3.96 -3.40 5.97
N ARG A 141 4.50 -3.04 4.79
CA ARG A 141 5.05 -1.70 4.55
C ARG A 141 3.96 -0.62 4.54
N LEU A 142 2.81 -0.90 3.94
CA LEU A 142 1.64 -0.02 3.99
C LEU A 142 1.22 0.25 5.44
N ILE A 143 1.14 -0.79 6.28
CA ILE A 143 0.81 -0.64 7.71
C ILE A 143 1.88 0.17 8.45
N LYS A 144 3.16 -0.01 8.14
CA LYS A 144 4.23 0.84 8.72
C LYS A 144 4.08 2.31 8.32
N ALA A 145 3.77 2.57 7.05
CA ALA A 145 3.55 3.94 6.57
C ALA A 145 2.34 4.59 7.27
N TYR A 146 1.26 3.83 7.45
CA TYR A 146 0.10 4.29 8.22
C TYR A 146 0.46 4.56 9.68
N ASN A 147 1.15 3.66 10.35
CA ASN A 147 1.62 3.89 11.73
C ASN A 147 2.51 5.14 11.82
N SER A 148 3.32 5.41 10.81
CA SER A 148 4.11 6.65 10.75
C SER A 148 3.25 7.90 10.61
N LEU A 149 2.11 7.85 9.92
CA LEU A 149 1.13 8.93 9.87
C LEU A 149 0.47 9.13 11.24
N ILE A 150 0.07 8.05 11.91
CA ILE A 150 -0.52 8.10 13.26
C ILE A 150 0.42 8.76 14.27
N ILE A 151 1.71 8.43 14.22
CA ILE A 151 2.72 9.11 15.05
C ILE A 151 2.70 10.63 14.81
N GLN A 152 2.72 11.05 13.55
CA GLN A 152 2.74 12.47 13.22
C GLN A 152 1.46 13.20 13.62
N LEU A 153 0.30 12.55 13.51
CA LEU A 153 -0.99 13.10 13.95
C LEU A 153 -1.03 13.27 15.47
N ASN A 154 -0.50 12.30 16.21
CA ASN A 154 -0.38 12.40 17.67
C ASN A 154 0.57 13.53 18.06
N GLU A 155 1.73 13.65 17.41
CA GLU A 155 2.66 14.76 17.65
C GLU A 155 2.00 16.12 17.38
N LEU A 156 1.24 16.24 16.28
CA LEU A 156 0.55 17.47 15.92
C LEU A 156 -0.51 17.86 16.97
N SER A 157 -1.27 16.89 17.49
CA SER A 157 -2.29 17.14 18.52
C SER A 157 -1.73 17.66 19.84
N LEU A 158 -0.45 17.39 20.12
CA LEU A 158 0.25 17.80 21.33
C LEU A 158 1.03 19.11 21.16
N ALA A 159 1.19 19.58 19.92
CA ALA A 159 1.94 20.78 19.63
C ALA A 159 1.19 22.03 20.10
N ILE A 160 1.89 22.91 20.82
CA ILE A 160 1.37 24.23 21.19
C ILE A 160 1.38 25.09 19.91
N PRO A 161 0.30 25.84 19.61
CA PRO A 161 0.28 26.77 18.50
C PRO A 161 1.48 27.74 18.54
N GLU A 162 2.16 27.93 17.42
CA GLU A 162 3.43 28.69 17.35
C GLU A 162 3.29 30.15 17.85
N ASN A 163 2.11 30.74 17.69
CA ASN A 163 1.79 32.07 18.21
C ASN A 163 1.72 32.10 19.74
N ILE A 164 1.18 31.05 20.36
CA ILE A 164 1.14 30.89 21.82
C ILE A 164 2.55 30.60 22.34
N GLU A 165 3.30 29.73 21.68
CA GLU A 165 4.70 29.45 22.04
C GLU A 165 5.56 30.73 22.00
N LYS A 166 5.45 31.53 20.94
CA LYS A 166 6.16 32.81 20.81
C LYS A 166 5.77 33.80 21.90
N GLU A 167 4.49 33.86 22.28
CA GLU A 167 4.04 34.78 23.34
C GLU A 167 4.52 34.31 24.72
N LEU A 168 4.45 33.01 25.02
CA LEU A 168 4.99 32.43 26.24
C LEU A 168 6.50 32.69 26.37
N LEU A 169 7.26 32.54 25.30
CA LEU A 169 8.70 32.85 25.29
C LEU A 169 8.97 34.33 25.55
N ARG A 170 8.18 35.24 24.97
CA ARG A 170 8.29 36.69 25.25
C ARG A 170 7.98 37.02 26.70
N GLU A 171 6.96 36.38 27.28
CA GLU A 171 6.62 36.57 28.69
C GLU A 171 7.75 36.13 29.61
N LEU A 172 8.37 34.97 29.33
CA LEU A 172 9.52 34.46 30.08
C LEU A 172 10.73 35.41 29.99
N GLU A 173 11.09 35.87 28.79
CA GLU A 173 12.18 36.84 28.60
C GLU A 173 11.93 38.16 29.35
N ASN A 174 10.67 38.60 29.41
CA ASN A 174 10.29 39.83 30.11
C ASN A 174 10.29 39.65 31.64
N GLN A 175 10.07 38.45 32.14
CA GLN A 175 10.19 38.14 33.56
C GLN A 175 11.67 38.06 33.99
N GLU A 176 12.54 37.46 33.19
CA GLU A 176 13.99 37.43 33.45
C GLU A 176 14.63 38.82 33.46
N LYS A 177 14.17 39.75 32.61
CA LYS A 177 14.66 41.15 32.59
C LYS A 177 14.19 41.99 33.77
N LYS A 178 13.21 41.53 34.55
CA LYS A 178 12.67 42.24 35.72
C LYS A 178 13.26 41.75 37.05
N LEU A 179 14.08 40.70 37.01
CA LEU A 179 14.90 40.18 38.11
C LEU A 179 16.30 40.79 38.07
#